data_AF-A0A8I2K3T7-F1
#
_entry.id   AF-A0A8I2K3T7-F1
#
_cell.length_a   1.000
_cell.length_b   1.000
_cell.length_c   1.000
_cell.angle_alpha   90.00
_cell.angle_beta   90.00
_cell.angle_gamma   90.00
#
_symmetry.space_group_name_H-M   'P 1'
#
loop_
_entity.id
_entity.type
_entity.pdbx_description
1 polymer ?
#
loop_
_entity_poly.entity_id
_entity_poly.type
_entity_poly.pdbx_seq_one_letter_code
_entity_poly.pdbx_strand_id
1 'polypeptide(L)' 'MSVEAQKLEVIEWILKIKDASTIKEIMKLKNTASVPERGVRKFGGGKGIFTYVAEDFDEPLPDFKEYMK' A
#
# COMPACT_ATOMS: atom_id res chain seq x y z
N MET A 1 -3.33 -14.69 -26.97
CA MET A 1 -3.63 -13.25 -26.97
C MET A 1 -2.62 -12.56 -26.08
N SER A 2 -2.06 -11.42 -26.49
CA SER A 2 -1.11 -10.67 -25.66
C SER A 2 -1.86 -9.86 -24.58
N VAL A 3 -1.15 -9.52 -23.52
CA VAL A 3 -1.70 -8.70 -22.41
C VAL A 3 -2.09 -7.31 -22.91
N GLU A 4 -1.36 -6.78 -23.88
CA GLU A 4 -1.65 -5.50 -24.54
C GLU A 4 -2.99 -5.53 -25.28
N ALA A 5 -3.28 -6.63 -25.97
CA ALA A 5 -4.55 -6.80 -26.67
C ALA A 5 -5.73 -6.86 -25.70
N GLN A 6 -5.58 -7.56 -24.58
CA GLN A 6 -6.61 -7.64 -23.53
C GLN A 6 -6.88 -6.28 -22.88
N LYS A 7 -5.84 -5.45 -22.67
CA LYS A 7 -6.00 -4.09 -22.12
C LYS A 7 -6.80 -3.19 -23.07
N LEU A 8 -6.51 -3.26 -24.37
CA LEU A 8 -7.22 -2.46 -25.38
C LEU A 8 -8.71 -2.81 -25.45
N GLU A 9 -9.03 -4.11 -25.42
CA GLU A 9 -10.42 -4.60 -25.41
C GLU A 9 -11.21 -4.05 -24.21
N VAL A 10 -10.60 -4.07 -23.01
CA VAL A 10 -11.23 -3.54 -21.80
C VAL A 10 -11.46 -2.02 -21.90
N ILE A 11 -10.51 -1.26 -22.46
CA ILE A 11 -10.66 0.19 -22.65
C ILE A 11 -11.83 0.49 -23.60
N GLU A 12 -11.89 -0.19 -24.74
CA GLU A 12 -12.99 -0.01 -25.70
C GLU A 12 -14.34 -0.38 -25.10
N TRP A 13 -14.39 -1.43 -24.29
CA TRP A 13 -15.60 -1.85 -23.59
C TRP A 13 -16.05 -0.79 -22.59
N ILE A 14 -15.15 -0.27 -21.75
CA ILE A 14 -15.46 0.76 -20.74
C ILE A 14 -16.02 2.03 -21.40
N LEU A 15 -15.46 2.45 -22.54
CA LEU A 15 -15.94 3.64 -23.27
C LEU A 15 -17.38 3.52 -23.78
N LYS A 16 -17.88 2.30 -23.98
CA LYS A 16 -19.25 2.04 -24.47
C LYS A 16 -20.28 1.96 -23.33
N ILE A 17 -19.84 1.90 -22.08
CA ILE A 17 -20.73 1.83 -20.92
C ILE A 17 -21.38 3.19 -20.69
N LYS A 18 -22.71 3.22 -20.71
CA LYS A 18 -23.52 4.43 -20.40
C LYS A 18 -24.14 4.37 -19.01
N ASP A 19 -24.22 3.18 -18.42
CA ASP A 19 -24.86 2.96 -17.14
C ASP A 19 -23.92 3.32 -15.96
N ALA A 20 -24.42 4.15 -15.05
CA ALA A 20 -23.67 4.63 -13.90
C ALA A 20 -23.44 3.55 -12.83
N SER A 21 -24.32 2.53 -12.76
CA SER A 21 -24.19 1.47 -11.76
C SER A 21 -23.00 0.55 -12.07
N THR A 22 -22.85 0.19 -13.35
CA THR A 22 -21.72 -0.60 -13.87
C THR A 22 -20.39 0.13 -13.66
N ILE A 23 -20.35 1.45 -13.90
CA ILE A 23 -19.15 2.27 -13.65
C ILE A 23 -18.76 2.23 -12.16
N LYS A 24 -19.74 2.29 -11.26
CA LYS A 24 -19.49 2.25 -9.81
C LYS A 24 -18.88 0.92 -9.37
N GLU A 25 -19.29 -0.19 -9.97
CA GLU A 25 -18.71 -1.51 -9.71
C GLU A 25 -17.28 -1.64 -10.23
N ILE A 26 -17.02 -1.15 -11.45
CA ILE A 26 -15.66 -1.09 -12.01
C ILE A 26 -14.73 -0.25 -11.13
N MET A 27 -15.21 0.86 -10.57
CA MET A 27 -14.45 1.69 -9.64
C MET A 27 -14.12 0.95 -8.33
N LYS A 28 -15.01 0.09 -7.81
CA LYS A 28 -14.72 -0.76 -6.65
C LYS A 28 -13.63 -1.78 -6.98
N LEU A 29 -13.71 -2.42 -8.15
CA LEU A 29 -12.70 -3.36 -8.63
C LEU A 29 -11.34 -2.67 -8.77
N LYS A 30 -11.29 -1.46 -9.34
CA LYS A 30 -10.06 -0.64 -9.41
C LYS A 30 -9.43 -0.42 -8.03
N ASN A 31 -10.23 -0.04 -7.04
CA ASN A 31 -9.73 0.24 -5.70
C ASN A 31 -9.28 -1.03 -4.94
N THR A 32 -9.86 -2.18 -5.27
CA THR A 32 -9.47 -3.48 -4.70
C THR A 32 -8.20 -4.02 -5.34
N ALA A 33 -8.05 -3.80 -6.65
CA ALA A 33 -6.88 -4.23 -7.43
C ALA A 33 -5.68 -3.29 -7.30
N SER A 34 -5.88 -2.04 -6.86
CA SER A 34 -4.76 -1.14 -6.57
C SER A 34 -4.00 -1.67 -5.36
N VAL A 35 -2.76 -2.11 -5.58
CA VAL A 35 -1.78 -2.22 -4.50
C VAL A 35 -1.75 -0.84 -3.85
N PRO A 36 -1.96 -0.72 -2.52
CA PRO A 36 -1.87 0.58 -1.88
C PRO A 36 -0.51 1.16 -2.22
N GLU A 37 -0.50 2.34 -2.86
CA GLU A 37 0.74 3.08 -3.03
C GLU A 37 1.35 3.16 -1.63
N ARG A 38 2.52 2.53 -1.44
CA ARG A 38 3.26 2.69 -0.19
C ARG A 38 3.53 4.17 -0.07
N GLY A 39 2.76 4.84 0.77
CA GLY A 39 2.86 6.27 0.98
C GLY A 39 4.33 6.61 1.23
N VAL A 40 4.84 7.61 0.51
CA VAL A 40 6.19 8.12 0.75
C VAL A 40 6.29 8.45 2.24
N ARG A 41 7.25 7.86 2.95
CA ARG A 41 7.44 8.14 4.37
C ARG A 41 7.75 9.62 4.51
N LYS A 42 6.88 10.35 5.19
CA LYS A 42 7.07 11.77 5.49
C LYS A 42 7.64 11.91 6.89
N PHE A 43 8.38 12.98 7.12
CA PHE A 43 8.85 13.33 8.46
C PHE A 43 7.65 13.40 9.42
N GLY A 44 7.77 12.76 10.58
CA GLY A 44 6.67 12.65 11.55
C GLY A 44 5.58 11.63 11.22
N GLY A 45 5.70 10.83 10.15
CA GLY A 45 4.69 9.81 9.79
C GLY A 45 4.47 8.71 10.84
N GLY A 46 5.40 8.54 11.78
CA GLY A 46 5.28 7.63 12.92
C GLY A 46 4.90 8.30 14.24
N LYS A 47 4.67 9.62 14.26
CA LYS A 47 4.42 10.37 15.50
C LYS A 47 3.09 9.94 16.10
N GLY A 48 3.11 9.50 17.37
CA GLY A 48 1.93 9.03 18.09
C GLY A 48 1.46 7.62 17.71
N ILE A 49 2.19 6.89 16.86
CA ILE A 49 1.89 5.49 16.56
C ILE A 49 2.44 4.56 17.65
N PHE A 50 3.66 4.83 18.11
CA PHE A 50 4.28 4.09 19.21
C PHE A 50 3.80 4.70 20.53
N THR A 51 2.88 4.02 21.20
CA THR A 51 2.29 4.45 22.47
C THR A 51 2.99 3.89 23.70
N TYR A 52 3.85 2.88 23.49
CA TYR A 52 4.62 2.22 24.53
C TYR A 52 6.02 1.88 24.01
N VAL A 53 7.02 2.14 24.84
CA VAL A 53 8.42 1.74 24.65
C VAL A 53 8.80 1.00 25.92
N ALA A 54 9.41 -0.17 25.79
CA ALA A 54 9.86 -0.94 26.95
C ALA A 54 11.00 -0.22 27.68
N GLU A 55 11.12 -0.41 28.99
CA GLU A 55 12.13 0.25 29.82
C GLU A 55 13.56 -0.13 29.42
N ASP A 56 13.74 -1.34 28.87
CA ASP A 56 15.01 -1.91 28.43
C ASP A 56 15.29 -1.70 26.93
N PHE A 57 14.51 -0.85 26.25
CA PHE A 57 14.64 -0.66 24.80
C PHE A 57 16.03 -0.21 24.35
N ASP A 58 16.66 0.65 25.15
CA ASP A 58 18.02 1.16 24.90
C ASP A 58 19.10 0.24 25.49
N GLU A 59 18.73 -0.84 26.19
CA GLU A 59 19.71 -1.75 26.75
C GLU A 59 20.39 -2.58 25.65
N PRO A 60 21.72 -2.74 25.70
CA PRO A 60 22.42 -3.58 24.77
C PRO A 60 21.99 -5.03 24.95
N LEU A 61 21.60 -5.65 23.84
CA LEU A 61 21.34 -7.08 23.78
C LEU A 61 22.55 -7.85 24.35
N PRO A 62 22.34 -8.97 25.07
CA PRO A 62 23.41 -9.72 25.73
C PRO A 62 24.61 -10.00 24.82
N ASP A 63 24.34 -10.40 23.58
CA ASP A 63 25.36 -10.73 22.57
C ASP A 63 26.17 -9.52 22.08
N PHE A 64 25.64 -8.30 22.29
CA PHE A 64 26.24 -7.05 21.86
C PHE A 64 26.95 -6.31 23.01
N LYS A 65 26.82 -6.76 24.27
CA LYS A 65 27.44 -6.12 25.43
C LYS A 65 28.97 -6.06 25.34
N GLU A 66 29.60 -7.03 24.69
CA GLU A 66 31.05 -7.07 24.51
C GLU A 66 31.59 -5.94 23.62
N TYR A 67 30.76 -5.41 22.72
CA TYR A 67 31.14 -4.40 21.72
C TYR A 67 30.87 -2.95 22.15
N MET A 68 30.26 -2.73 23.32
CA MET A 68 29.92 -1.39 23.85
C MET A 68 31.05 -0.78 24.71
N LYS A 69 32.31 -1.21 24.51
CA LYS A 69 33.50 -0.70 25.22
C LYS A 69 34.11 0.53 24.55
#